data_AF-A0A8J4GYZ0-F1
#
_entry.id   AF-A0A8J4GYZ0-F1
#
_cell.length_a   1.000
_cell.length_b   1.000
_cell.length_c   1.000
_cell.angle_alpha   90.00
_cell.angle_beta   90.00
_cell.angle_gamma   90.00
#
_symmetry.space_group_name_H-M   'P 1'
#
loop_
_entity.id
_entity.type
_entity.pdbx_description
1 polymer ?
#
loop_
_entity_poly.entity_id
_entity_poly.type
_entity_poly.pdbx_seq_one_letter_code
_entity_poly.pdbx_strand_id
1 'polypeptide(L)'
;ECPVIPGYIANTDVTHTGDFMGDAWTTSAAATSCSSDTQCRAFDDNGGMVIAYLPLATSEGRCLYVKIRPANPPPPPRPPPRSPSPPPPVPPSPILYPSPPSPRPPSSTVCPAVPDYIAIPDSDHIGDDVPNSNPSELPSKTCTNRYDCLGFTSDGVLKAKPYPVVEAQGKCLYVKNASLIHSGVCGALYEAYGMTYKQDWGLASSYTEVQTMYTSADCDTKLCTYFRHKYNATGPGKWGTLPTAVQPGWTAANCTSINSVCEMLMSEHFMVTPYVAYYGGSIATFSPNIYALDKCIKSTDCMAVDQGGTLRSNVFPLTQSPRTSTTCMYIRNTGGCPFVTNYLLIADSDHSGDTINAGVPSIDPAADCASESTCTAFTSNGDLKTMSYPVFHHLALVCT
;
A
#
# COMPACT_ATOMS: atom_id res chain seq x y z
N GLU A 1 -30.41 -14.78 -20.88
CA GLU A 1 -30.52 -15.10 -19.44
C GLU A 1 -29.63 -16.30 -19.13
N CYS A 2 -28.94 -16.30 -17.99
CA CYS A 2 -28.05 -17.38 -17.59
C CYS A 2 -28.82 -18.54 -16.96
N PRO A 3 -28.60 -19.79 -17.39
CA PRO A 3 -29.14 -20.97 -16.71
C PRO A 3 -28.84 -20.99 -15.21
N VAL A 4 -29.79 -21.43 -14.37
CA VAL A 4 -29.53 -21.58 -12.93
C VAL A 4 -28.76 -22.88 -12.68
N ILE A 5 -27.62 -22.79 -11.97
CA ILE A 5 -26.79 -23.94 -11.60
C ILE A 5 -26.74 -24.07 -10.08
N PRO A 6 -27.21 -25.19 -9.50
CA PRO A 6 -27.18 -25.39 -8.04
C PRO A 6 -25.77 -25.22 -7.45
N GLY A 7 -25.67 -24.40 -6.40
CA GLY A 7 -24.39 -24.09 -5.76
C GLY A 7 -23.63 -22.90 -6.36
N TYR A 8 -24.21 -22.21 -7.35
CA TYR A 8 -23.59 -21.05 -8.01
C TYR A 8 -24.56 -19.86 -8.12
N ILE A 9 -23.99 -18.65 -8.09
CA ILE A 9 -24.66 -17.40 -8.45
C ILE A 9 -24.27 -17.06 -9.89
N ALA A 10 -25.25 -16.94 -10.78
CA ALA A 10 -25.02 -16.53 -12.15
C ALA A 10 -25.00 -15.00 -12.25
N ASN A 11 -23.93 -14.44 -12.82
CA ASN A 11 -23.83 -13.04 -13.18
C ASN A 11 -23.94 -12.92 -14.70
N THR A 12 -24.91 -12.15 -15.19
CA THR A 12 -25.14 -11.89 -16.62
C THR A 12 -24.24 -10.78 -17.13
N ASP A 13 -23.89 -10.85 -18.41
CA ASP A 13 -23.15 -9.83 -19.15
C ASP A 13 -21.76 -9.52 -18.57
N VAL A 14 -21.17 -10.52 -17.92
CA VAL A 14 -19.83 -10.44 -17.33
C VAL A 14 -19.04 -11.71 -17.61
N THR A 15 -17.73 -11.54 -17.69
CA THR A 15 -16.74 -12.62 -17.75
C THR A 15 -15.60 -12.30 -16.78
N HIS A 16 -14.65 -13.21 -16.64
CA HIS A 16 -13.40 -12.97 -15.94
C HIS A 16 -12.23 -13.20 -16.89
N THR A 17 -11.26 -12.31 -16.86
CA THR A 17 -10.02 -12.41 -17.64
C THR A 17 -8.85 -12.59 -16.70
N GLY A 18 -8.07 -13.66 -16.88
CA GLY A 18 -6.96 -14.01 -16.00
C GLY A 18 -7.30 -15.19 -15.08
N ASP A 19 -6.31 -15.61 -14.28
CA ASP A 19 -6.46 -16.60 -13.21
C ASP A 19 -7.12 -17.93 -13.65
N PHE A 20 -6.87 -18.34 -14.89
CA PHE A 20 -7.44 -19.53 -15.52
C PHE A 20 -6.80 -20.80 -14.96
N MET A 21 -7.61 -21.74 -14.49
CA MET A 21 -7.12 -23.03 -13.98
C MET A 21 -7.31 -24.19 -14.95
N GLY A 22 -8.13 -24.01 -15.99
CA GLY A 22 -8.42 -25.05 -16.96
C GLY A 22 -9.79 -24.87 -17.61
N ASP A 23 -9.99 -25.62 -18.69
CA ASP A 23 -11.24 -25.63 -19.45
C ASP A 23 -11.93 -26.98 -19.32
N ALA A 24 -13.22 -26.97 -18.98
CA ALA A 24 -14.07 -28.16 -18.98
C ALA A 24 -14.97 -28.22 -20.24
N TRP A 25 -14.81 -27.27 -21.17
CA TRP A 25 -15.43 -27.16 -22.50
C TRP A 25 -16.95 -26.99 -22.54
N THR A 26 -17.63 -27.25 -21.42
CA THR A 26 -19.07 -27.09 -21.27
C THR A 26 -19.38 -26.55 -19.88
N THR A 27 -20.48 -25.78 -19.79
CA THR A 27 -20.96 -25.22 -18.53
C THR A 27 -21.23 -26.28 -17.46
N SER A 28 -21.79 -27.45 -17.83
CA SER A 28 -22.10 -28.53 -16.87
C SER A 28 -20.85 -29.26 -16.37
N ALA A 29 -19.87 -29.46 -17.25
CA ALA A 29 -18.60 -30.08 -16.85
C ALA A 29 -17.81 -29.12 -15.96
N ALA A 30 -17.80 -27.83 -16.28
CA ALA A 30 -17.17 -26.82 -15.45
C ALA A 30 -17.84 -26.73 -14.07
N ALA A 31 -19.17 -26.76 -13.99
CA ALA A 31 -19.87 -26.82 -12.72
C ALA A 31 -19.46 -28.04 -11.88
N THR A 32 -19.29 -29.21 -12.50
CA THR A 32 -18.90 -30.44 -11.80
C THR A 32 -17.45 -30.34 -11.31
N SER A 33 -16.52 -30.01 -12.20
CA SER A 33 -15.09 -29.87 -11.91
C SER A 33 -14.85 -28.78 -10.87
N CYS A 34 -15.43 -27.60 -11.07
CA CYS A 34 -15.33 -26.48 -10.15
C CYS A 34 -15.93 -26.81 -8.78
N SER A 35 -16.99 -27.64 -8.72
CA SER A 35 -17.55 -28.06 -7.43
C SER A 35 -16.61 -28.98 -6.66
N SER A 36 -15.94 -29.89 -7.35
CA SER A 36 -14.96 -30.81 -6.75
C SER A 36 -13.64 -30.15 -6.36
N ASP A 37 -13.26 -29.08 -7.06
CA ASP A 37 -12.02 -28.38 -6.82
C ASP A 37 -12.18 -27.31 -5.72
N THR A 38 -11.28 -27.31 -4.74
CA THR A 38 -11.29 -26.37 -3.62
C THR A 38 -10.73 -25.00 -3.99
N GLN A 39 -9.90 -24.92 -5.04
CA GLN A 39 -9.34 -23.69 -5.58
C GLN A 39 -10.28 -23.00 -6.56
N CYS A 40 -11.14 -23.75 -7.26
CA CYS A 40 -12.08 -23.16 -8.20
C CYS A 40 -13.09 -22.23 -7.50
N ARG A 41 -13.18 -21.00 -8.01
CA ARG A 41 -14.08 -19.95 -7.47
C ARG A 41 -15.21 -19.61 -8.40
N ALA A 42 -15.00 -19.68 -9.71
CA ALA A 42 -16.03 -19.46 -10.71
C ALA A 42 -15.71 -20.20 -12.01
N PHE A 43 -16.68 -20.24 -12.91
CA PHE A 43 -16.47 -20.64 -14.29
C PHE A 43 -17.41 -19.87 -15.22
N ASP A 44 -17.07 -19.76 -16.49
CA ASP A 44 -17.93 -19.09 -17.49
C ASP A 44 -18.79 -20.08 -18.29
N ASP A 45 -19.71 -19.55 -19.09
CA ASP A 45 -20.58 -20.34 -19.97
C ASP A 45 -19.88 -21.18 -21.03
N ASN A 46 -18.62 -20.88 -21.36
CA ASN A 46 -17.80 -21.71 -22.23
C ASN A 46 -17.11 -22.88 -21.51
N GLY A 47 -17.19 -22.92 -20.19
CA GLY A 47 -16.56 -23.96 -19.37
C GLY A 47 -15.16 -23.60 -18.85
N GLY A 48 -14.73 -22.35 -19.05
CA GLY A 48 -13.49 -21.83 -18.51
C GLY A 48 -13.55 -21.64 -17.00
N MET A 49 -12.69 -22.31 -16.24
CA MET A 49 -12.66 -22.26 -14.78
C MET A 49 -11.57 -21.32 -14.26
N VAL A 50 -11.85 -20.63 -13.16
CA VAL A 50 -10.97 -19.59 -12.62
C VAL A 50 -10.83 -19.69 -11.09
N ILE A 51 -9.62 -19.39 -10.59
CA ILE A 51 -9.29 -19.39 -9.14
C ILE A 51 -9.64 -18.07 -8.43
N ALA A 52 -10.03 -17.05 -9.19
CA ALA A 52 -10.62 -15.80 -8.72
C ALA A 52 -11.81 -15.44 -9.62
N TYR A 53 -12.79 -14.70 -9.10
CA TYR A 53 -13.93 -14.23 -9.90
C TYR A 53 -13.95 -12.69 -10.03
N LEU A 54 -12.94 -12.02 -9.49
CA LEU A 54 -12.76 -10.57 -9.54
C LEU A 54 -11.34 -10.23 -10.02
N PRO A 55 -11.16 -9.15 -10.81
CA PRO A 55 -12.19 -8.21 -11.27
C PRO A 55 -13.11 -8.81 -12.36
N LEU A 56 -14.36 -8.31 -12.42
CA LEU A 56 -15.30 -8.65 -13.49
C LEU A 56 -15.02 -7.78 -14.72
N ALA A 57 -14.99 -8.40 -15.89
CA ALA A 57 -14.97 -7.71 -17.18
C ALA A 57 -16.38 -7.75 -17.78
N THR A 58 -16.89 -6.60 -18.25
CA THR A 58 -18.17 -6.56 -18.96
C THR A 58 -18.06 -7.33 -20.27
N SER A 59 -18.99 -8.25 -20.51
CA SER A 59 -19.03 -9.05 -21.72
C SER A 59 -20.46 -9.44 -22.03
N GLU A 60 -21.09 -8.66 -22.90
CA GLU A 60 -22.52 -8.78 -23.23
C GLU A 60 -22.85 -10.19 -23.75
N GLY A 61 -23.91 -10.79 -23.22
CA GLY A 61 -24.36 -12.14 -23.57
C GLY A 61 -23.60 -13.28 -22.89
N ARG A 62 -22.59 -12.99 -22.04
CA ARG A 62 -21.85 -14.01 -21.28
C ARG A 62 -22.43 -14.26 -19.90
N CYS A 63 -22.17 -15.44 -19.38
CA CYS A 63 -22.51 -15.81 -18.01
C CYS A 63 -21.26 -16.22 -17.22
N LEU A 64 -21.07 -15.63 -16.04
CA LEU A 64 -20.09 -16.06 -15.05
C LEU A 64 -20.79 -16.66 -13.82
N TYR A 65 -20.47 -17.91 -13.50
CA TYR A 65 -21.04 -18.67 -12.39
C TYR A 65 -20.09 -18.68 -11.20
N VAL A 66 -20.43 -17.94 -10.15
CA VAL A 66 -19.59 -17.82 -8.93
C VAL A 66 -20.03 -18.84 -7.89
N LYS A 67 -19.09 -19.65 -7.40
CA LYS A 67 -19.33 -20.72 -6.44
C LYS A 67 -19.80 -20.15 -5.09
N ILE A 68 -20.98 -20.58 -4.63
CA ILE A 68 -21.48 -20.23 -3.30
C ILE A 68 -20.67 -21.03 -2.28
N ARG A 69 -19.85 -20.35 -1.48
CA ARG A 69 -19.25 -21.01 -0.31
C ARG A 69 -20.35 -21.17 0.74
N PRO A 70 -20.60 -22.39 1.26
CA PRO A 70 -21.47 -22.51 2.42
C PRO A 70 -20.88 -21.65 3.55
N ALA A 71 -21.71 -20.82 4.18
CA ALA A 71 -21.31 -20.10 5.38
C ALA A 71 -20.71 -21.11 6.37
N ASN A 72 -19.46 -20.89 6.76
CA ASN A 72 -18.59 -21.79 7.52
C ASN A 72 -19.33 -22.98 8.16
N PRO A 73 -19.18 -24.22 7.63
CA PRO A 73 -19.78 -25.36 8.27
C PRO A 73 -19.28 -25.46 9.72
N PRO A 74 -20.15 -25.81 10.68
CA PRO A 74 -19.74 -25.97 12.07
C PRO A 74 -18.57 -26.96 12.15
N PRO A 75 -17.59 -26.73 13.04
CA PRO A 75 -16.42 -27.58 13.17
C PRO A 75 -16.88 -29.03 13.36
N PRO A 76 -16.26 -30.00 12.65
CA PRO A 76 -16.68 -31.39 12.72
C PRO A 76 -16.60 -31.88 14.17
N PRO A 77 -17.53 -32.75 14.62
CA PRO A 77 -17.46 -33.37 15.93
C PRO A 77 -16.11 -34.06 16.11
N ARG A 78 -15.47 -33.84 17.28
CA ARG A 78 -14.21 -34.48 17.63
C ARG A 78 -14.36 -36.01 17.45
N PRO A 79 -13.49 -36.68 16.65
CA PRO A 79 -13.59 -38.11 16.47
C PRO A 79 -13.51 -38.84 17.81
N PRO A 80 -14.29 -39.92 18.03
CA PRO A 80 -14.12 -40.77 19.20
C PRO A 80 -12.69 -41.34 19.23
N PRO A 81 -12.14 -41.62 20.43
CA PRO A 81 -10.84 -42.27 20.56
C PRO A 81 -10.79 -43.54 19.71
N ARG A 82 -9.82 -43.65 18.80
CA ARG A 82 -9.65 -44.86 17.98
C ARG A 82 -9.35 -46.03 18.90
N SER A 83 -10.15 -47.09 18.79
CA SER A 83 -9.80 -48.41 19.31
C SER A 83 -8.47 -48.88 18.70
N PRO A 84 -7.60 -49.55 19.46
CA PRO A 84 -6.33 -50.07 18.96
C PRO A 84 -6.58 -51.03 17.81
N SER A 85 -6.06 -50.69 16.64
CA SER A 85 -6.11 -51.56 15.46
C SER A 85 -5.17 -52.76 15.65
N PRO A 86 -5.54 -53.96 15.18
CA PRO A 86 -4.67 -55.13 15.20
C PRO A 86 -3.41 -54.88 14.34
N PRO A 87 -2.28 -55.54 14.67
CA PRO A 87 -1.04 -55.38 13.93
C PRO A 87 -1.23 -55.83 12.46
N PRO A 88 -0.76 -55.03 11.48
CA PRO A 88 -0.84 -55.43 10.08
C PRO A 88 0.01 -56.67 9.81
N PRO A 89 -0.38 -57.51 8.84
CA PRO A 89 0.40 -58.67 8.43
C PRO A 89 1.77 -58.26 7.89
N VAL A 90 2.79 -59.05 8.24
CA VAL A 90 4.19 -58.82 7.85
C VAL A 90 4.32 -58.92 6.33
N PRO A 91 4.79 -57.87 5.64
CA PRO A 91 5.02 -57.91 4.20
C PRO A 91 6.16 -58.88 3.84
N PRO A 92 6.11 -59.55 2.67
CA PRO A 92 7.24 -60.32 2.16
C PRO A 92 8.48 -59.44 1.97
N SER A 93 9.65 -59.99 2.31
CA SER A 93 10.95 -59.30 2.29
C SER A 93 11.21 -58.63 0.93
N PRO A 94 11.52 -57.32 0.90
CA PRO A 94 11.82 -56.62 -0.34
C PRO A 94 13.12 -57.12 -0.96
N ILE A 95 13.11 -57.38 -2.26
CA ILE A 95 14.31 -57.56 -3.07
C ILE A 95 15.08 -56.23 -3.05
N LEU A 96 16.30 -56.24 -2.51
CA LEU A 96 17.21 -55.10 -2.42
C LEU A 96 17.68 -54.67 -3.82
N TYR A 97 16.91 -53.81 -4.47
CA TYR A 97 17.45 -52.97 -5.54
C TYR A 97 18.21 -51.81 -4.90
N PRO A 98 19.43 -51.46 -5.34
CA PRO A 98 20.10 -50.26 -4.89
C PRO A 98 19.23 -49.05 -5.27
N SER A 99 18.71 -48.35 -4.26
CA SER A 99 17.93 -47.13 -4.47
C SER A 99 18.75 -46.16 -5.30
N PRO A 100 18.21 -45.61 -6.41
CA PRO A 100 18.88 -44.55 -7.12
C PRO A 100 19.20 -43.40 -6.14
N PRO A 101 20.36 -42.74 -6.26
CA PRO A 101 20.74 -41.65 -5.38
C PRO A 101 19.63 -40.61 -5.37
N SER A 102 19.11 -40.28 -4.18
CA SER A 102 18.08 -39.26 -4.04
C SER A 102 18.54 -37.99 -4.75
N PRO A 103 17.70 -37.40 -5.62
CA PRO A 103 18.01 -36.11 -6.23
C PRO A 103 18.41 -35.13 -5.14
N ARG A 104 19.55 -34.46 -5.33
CA ARG A 104 19.99 -33.39 -4.42
C ARG A 104 18.84 -32.38 -4.33
N PRO A 105 18.36 -32.03 -3.12
CA PRO A 105 17.34 -31.00 -2.99
C PRO A 105 17.81 -29.74 -3.73
N PRO A 106 16.96 -29.11 -4.55
CA PRO A 106 17.32 -27.85 -5.18
C PRO A 106 17.76 -26.87 -4.09
N SER A 107 18.87 -26.18 -4.31
CA SER A 107 19.33 -25.14 -3.39
C SER A 107 18.25 -24.07 -3.29
N SER A 108 17.70 -23.85 -2.10
CA SER A 108 16.69 -22.82 -1.85
C SER A 108 17.22 -21.46 -2.27
N THR A 109 16.43 -20.69 -3.02
CA THR A 109 16.80 -19.34 -3.40
C THR A 109 16.95 -18.46 -2.16
N VAL A 110 18.05 -17.71 -2.08
CA VAL A 110 18.28 -16.74 -1.01
C VAL A 110 18.00 -15.35 -1.55
N CYS A 111 16.92 -14.72 -1.07
CA CYS A 111 16.55 -13.38 -1.50
C CYS A 111 17.34 -12.31 -0.74
N PRO A 112 18.00 -11.36 -1.43
CA PRO A 112 18.55 -10.18 -0.79
C PRO A 112 17.46 -9.43 0.00
N ALA A 113 17.76 -8.99 1.21
CA ALA A 113 16.83 -8.19 2.00
C ALA A 113 16.63 -6.81 1.36
N VAL A 114 15.38 -6.38 1.24
CA VAL A 114 15.00 -5.03 0.81
C VAL A 114 14.30 -4.35 1.99
N PRO A 115 14.75 -3.16 2.45
CA PRO A 115 14.12 -2.45 3.56
C PRO A 115 12.62 -2.29 3.34
N ASP A 116 11.83 -2.58 4.39
CA ASP A 116 10.37 -2.50 4.40
C ASP A 116 9.61 -3.46 3.47
N TYR A 117 10.29 -4.47 2.90
CA TYR A 117 9.66 -5.56 2.16
C TYR A 117 9.93 -6.92 2.80
N ILE A 118 8.96 -7.82 2.68
CA ILE A 118 9.07 -9.22 3.03
C ILE A 118 9.43 -9.98 1.74
N ALA A 119 10.55 -10.68 1.74
CA ALA A 119 10.98 -11.47 0.60
C ALA A 119 10.43 -12.89 0.69
N ILE A 120 9.82 -13.36 -0.38
CA ILE A 120 9.30 -14.72 -0.54
C ILE A 120 10.15 -15.42 -1.61
N PRO A 121 11.02 -16.36 -1.22
CA PRO A 121 11.89 -17.07 -2.17
C PRO A 121 11.10 -18.01 -3.06
N ASP A 122 11.65 -18.27 -4.25
CA ASP A 122 11.12 -19.20 -5.25
C ASP A 122 9.64 -18.91 -5.59
N SER A 123 9.28 -17.62 -5.61
CA SER A 123 7.88 -17.16 -5.74
C SER A 123 7.73 -16.01 -6.73
N ASP A 124 6.60 -15.98 -7.44
CA ASP A 124 6.11 -14.91 -8.31
C ASP A 124 4.58 -14.76 -8.12
N HIS A 125 3.98 -13.75 -8.72
CA HIS A 125 2.53 -13.62 -8.85
C HIS A 125 2.22 -13.31 -10.33
N ILE A 126 1.39 -14.12 -10.99
CA ILE A 126 1.13 -13.98 -12.43
C ILE A 126 -0.18 -13.22 -12.66
N GLY A 127 -0.22 -12.37 -13.69
CA GLY A 127 -1.47 -11.79 -14.21
C GLY A 127 -1.88 -10.44 -13.61
N ASP A 128 -1.03 -9.82 -12.82
CA ASP A 128 -1.30 -8.58 -12.08
C ASP A 128 -0.15 -7.56 -12.20
N ASP A 129 0.60 -7.63 -13.31
CA ASP A 129 1.73 -6.75 -13.54
C ASP A 129 1.28 -5.29 -13.63
N VAL A 130 1.92 -4.44 -12.84
CA VAL A 130 1.70 -2.99 -12.86
C VAL A 130 2.69 -2.39 -13.85
N PRO A 131 2.24 -1.56 -14.83
CA PRO A 131 3.13 -0.93 -15.79
C PRO A 131 4.24 -0.14 -15.08
N ASN A 132 5.50 -0.51 -15.32
CA ASN A 132 6.66 0.23 -14.83
C ASN A 132 7.04 1.32 -15.84
N SER A 133 6.56 2.54 -15.62
CA SER A 133 6.81 3.69 -16.50
C SER A 133 8.26 4.15 -16.50
N ASN A 134 9.08 3.70 -15.55
CA ASN A 134 10.50 4.05 -15.47
C ASN A 134 11.35 2.83 -15.09
N PRO A 135 11.71 1.97 -16.07
CA PRO A 135 12.48 0.75 -15.81
C PRO A 135 13.93 1.02 -15.34
N SER A 136 14.39 2.27 -15.39
CA SER A 136 15.71 2.66 -14.86
C SER A 136 15.71 2.91 -13.35
N GLU A 137 14.53 3.09 -12.74
CA GLU A 137 14.40 3.28 -11.30
C GLU A 137 14.32 1.93 -10.57
N LEU A 138 14.88 1.89 -9.36
CA LEU A 138 14.84 0.69 -8.51
C LEU A 138 13.37 0.28 -8.28
N PRO A 139 12.96 -0.97 -8.58
CA PRO A 139 11.58 -1.43 -8.43
C PRO A 139 11.01 -1.20 -7.03
N SER A 140 11.84 -1.34 -6.00
CA SER A 140 11.46 -1.05 -4.61
C SER A 140 11.06 0.41 -4.40
N LYS A 141 11.82 1.36 -4.96
CA LYS A 141 11.53 2.79 -4.85
C LYS A 141 10.24 3.13 -5.61
N THR A 142 10.09 2.61 -6.82
CA THR A 142 8.87 2.80 -7.62
C THR A 142 7.65 2.21 -6.93
N CYS A 143 7.77 1.00 -6.37
CA CYS A 143 6.66 0.34 -5.68
C CYS A 143 6.27 1.05 -4.39
N THR A 144 7.25 1.50 -3.59
CA THR A 144 7.00 2.23 -2.34
C THR A 144 6.15 3.47 -2.57
N ASN A 145 6.39 4.20 -3.66
CA ASN A 145 5.69 5.44 -3.98
C ASN A 145 4.35 5.25 -4.70
N ARG A 146 3.92 4.00 -4.94
CA ARG A 146 2.71 3.68 -5.69
C ARG A 146 1.70 2.93 -4.84
N TYR A 147 0.47 3.45 -4.77
CA TYR A 147 -0.61 2.81 -4.03
C TYR A 147 -1.15 1.54 -4.70
N ASP A 148 -1.00 1.44 -6.03
CA ASP A 148 -1.42 0.30 -6.85
C ASP A 148 -0.34 -0.79 -6.94
N CYS A 149 0.83 -0.57 -6.33
CA CYS A 149 1.89 -1.57 -6.22
C CYS A 149 1.92 -2.18 -4.82
N LEU A 150 1.73 -3.50 -4.74
CA LEU A 150 1.75 -4.28 -3.49
C LEU A 150 3.02 -5.11 -3.34
N GLY A 151 3.77 -5.29 -4.42
CA GLY A 151 5.07 -5.94 -4.40
C GLY A 151 5.80 -5.81 -5.72
N PHE A 152 6.98 -6.42 -5.81
CA PHE A 152 7.74 -6.52 -7.05
C PHE A 152 8.60 -7.78 -7.04
N THR A 153 8.98 -8.27 -8.21
CA THR A 153 9.84 -9.44 -8.35
C THR A 153 11.30 -9.05 -8.55
N SER A 154 12.23 -9.99 -8.36
CA SER A 154 13.69 -9.76 -8.52
C SER A 154 14.13 -9.35 -9.93
N ASP A 155 13.31 -9.60 -10.95
CA ASP A 155 13.46 -9.13 -12.34
C ASP A 155 12.84 -7.73 -12.56
N GLY A 156 12.29 -7.11 -11.51
CA GLY A 156 11.82 -5.73 -11.50
C GLY A 156 10.39 -5.50 -12.00
N VAL A 157 9.60 -6.57 -12.11
CA VAL A 157 8.18 -6.48 -12.45
C VAL A 157 7.39 -6.09 -11.20
N LEU A 158 6.63 -5.00 -11.29
CA LEU A 158 5.76 -4.53 -10.22
C LEU A 158 4.46 -5.34 -10.20
N LYS A 159 3.93 -5.62 -9.01
CA LYS A 159 2.75 -6.48 -8.80
C LYS A 159 1.63 -5.72 -8.10
N ALA A 160 0.41 -5.84 -8.61
CA ALA A 160 -0.78 -5.21 -8.05
C ALA A 160 -1.38 -6.03 -6.88
N LYS A 161 -0.98 -7.29 -6.73
CA LYS A 161 -1.44 -8.23 -5.71
C LYS A 161 -0.24 -8.97 -5.10
N PRO A 162 -0.24 -9.20 -3.78
CA PRO A 162 0.80 -9.99 -3.14
C PRO A 162 0.51 -11.50 -3.16
N TYR A 163 -0.75 -11.92 -3.34
CA TYR A 163 -1.20 -13.31 -3.27
C TYR A 163 -2.41 -13.60 -4.19
N PRO A 164 -2.59 -14.85 -4.68
CA PRO A 164 -1.79 -16.05 -4.41
C PRO A 164 -0.41 -16.03 -5.06
N VAL A 165 0.61 -16.50 -4.36
CA VAL A 165 1.94 -16.71 -4.96
C VAL A 165 1.96 -18.01 -5.77
N VAL A 166 2.65 -17.99 -6.90
CA VAL A 166 2.97 -19.16 -7.71
C VAL A 166 4.43 -19.53 -7.54
N GLU A 167 4.74 -20.82 -7.61
CA GLU A 167 6.12 -21.30 -7.56
C GLU A 167 6.90 -20.80 -8.79
N ALA A 168 8.00 -20.10 -8.52
CA ALA A 168 8.89 -19.57 -9.55
C ALA A 168 10.34 -19.72 -9.09
N GLN A 169 10.89 -20.90 -9.31
CA GLN A 169 12.24 -21.27 -8.88
C GLN A 169 13.29 -20.24 -9.35
N GLY A 170 14.13 -19.78 -8.42
CA GLY A 170 15.17 -18.79 -8.69
C GLY A 170 14.71 -17.32 -8.64
N LYS A 171 13.42 -17.06 -8.46
CA LYS A 171 12.87 -15.70 -8.30
C LYS A 171 12.63 -15.35 -6.84
N CYS A 172 12.62 -14.05 -6.56
CA CYS A 172 12.19 -13.50 -5.28
C CYS A 172 11.02 -12.55 -5.50
N LEU A 173 9.92 -12.77 -4.80
CA LEU A 173 8.82 -11.82 -4.70
C LEU A 173 8.99 -10.98 -3.43
N TYR A 174 8.98 -9.66 -3.58
CA TYR A 174 9.09 -8.70 -2.49
C TYR A 174 7.74 -8.06 -2.25
N VAL A 175 7.14 -8.33 -1.10
CA VAL A 175 5.81 -7.84 -0.72
C VAL A 175 5.95 -6.72 0.30
N LYS A 176 5.18 -5.64 0.17
CA LYS A 176 5.21 -4.52 1.13
C LYS A 176 4.94 -5.01 2.55
N ASN A 177 5.76 -4.56 3.50
CA ASN A 177 5.49 -4.74 4.92
C ASN A 177 4.40 -3.74 5.38
N ALA A 178 3.76 -4.03 6.52
CA ALA A 178 2.71 -3.23 7.12
C ALA A 178 3.06 -1.73 7.30
N SER A 179 4.34 -1.41 7.51
CA SER A 179 4.84 -0.03 7.62
C SER A 179 4.62 0.80 6.36
N LEU A 180 4.60 0.19 5.18
CA LEU A 180 4.37 0.86 3.89
C LEU A 180 2.91 0.85 3.44
N ILE A 181 2.02 0.25 4.24
CA ILE A 181 0.61 0.13 3.90
C ILE A 181 -0.14 1.38 4.40
N HIS A 182 -0.28 2.38 3.52
CA HIS A 182 -1.09 3.58 3.75
C HIS A 182 -2.55 3.38 3.26
N SER A 183 -3.41 4.39 3.39
CA SER A 183 -4.83 4.31 3.03
C SER A 183 -5.08 3.86 1.58
N GLY A 184 -4.32 4.39 0.62
CA GLY A 184 -4.36 3.98 -0.78
C GLY A 184 -4.13 2.47 -0.95
N VAL A 185 -3.13 1.94 -0.25
CA VAL A 185 -2.77 0.51 -0.30
C VAL A 185 -3.82 -0.36 0.39
N CYS A 186 -4.34 0.08 1.54
CA CYS A 186 -5.46 -0.59 2.21
C CYS A 186 -6.70 -0.69 1.32
N GLY A 187 -7.01 0.39 0.61
CA GLY A 187 -8.10 0.40 -0.37
C GLY A 187 -7.86 -0.55 -1.54
N ALA A 188 -6.63 -0.58 -2.08
CA ALA A 188 -6.26 -1.53 -3.13
C ALA A 188 -6.41 -3.00 -2.67
N LEU A 189 -5.96 -3.34 -1.46
CA LEU A 189 -6.17 -4.66 -0.86
C LEU A 189 -7.67 -4.98 -0.70
N TYR A 190 -8.43 -4.04 -0.13
CA TYR A 190 -9.86 -4.20 0.10
C TYR A 190 -10.61 -4.54 -1.20
N GLU A 191 -10.30 -3.83 -2.29
CA GLU A 191 -10.94 -4.06 -3.58
C GLU A 191 -10.42 -5.32 -4.29
N ALA A 192 -9.09 -5.54 -4.28
CA ALA A 192 -8.48 -6.68 -4.95
C ALA A 192 -8.99 -8.03 -4.40
N TYR A 193 -9.29 -8.07 -3.10
CA TYR A 193 -9.79 -9.27 -2.44
C TYR A 193 -11.31 -9.25 -2.22
N GLY A 194 -12.03 -8.21 -2.67
CA GLY A 194 -13.48 -8.09 -2.47
C GLY A 194 -13.87 -8.18 -0.99
N MET A 195 -13.08 -7.55 -0.12
CA MET A 195 -13.32 -7.55 1.32
C MET A 195 -14.55 -6.69 1.64
N THR A 196 -15.20 -6.98 2.77
CA THR A 196 -16.24 -6.13 3.34
C THR A 196 -15.86 -5.76 4.77
N TYR A 197 -16.00 -4.47 5.10
CA TYR A 197 -15.45 -3.94 6.35
C TYR A 197 -16.03 -4.69 7.55
N LYS A 198 -15.16 -5.33 8.34
CA LYS A 198 -15.48 -6.13 9.53
C LYS A 198 -16.56 -7.20 9.35
N GLN A 199 -16.91 -7.56 8.12
CA GLN A 199 -17.99 -8.49 7.81
C GLN A 199 -17.46 -9.76 7.14
N ASP A 200 -16.61 -9.61 6.12
CA ASP A 200 -16.09 -10.72 5.34
C ASP A 200 -14.70 -10.39 4.78
N TRP A 201 -13.79 -11.35 4.86
CA TRP A 201 -12.48 -11.29 4.23
C TRP A 201 -12.53 -11.50 2.70
N GLY A 202 -13.68 -11.84 2.13
CA GLY A 202 -13.83 -12.08 0.70
C GLY A 202 -12.85 -13.15 0.22
N LEU A 203 -12.06 -12.84 -0.81
CA LEU A 203 -10.99 -13.71 -1.30
C LEU A 203 -9.82 -13.81 -0.30
N ALA A 204 -9.56 -12.79 0.53
CA ALA A 204 -8.52 -12.82 1.56
C ALA A 204 -8.78 -13.90 2.64
N SER A 205 -10.00 -14.43 2.75
CA SER A 205 -10.33 -15.57 3.62
C SER A 205 -9.43 -16.80 3.38
N SER A 206 -8.86 -16.92 2.17
CA SER A 206 -7.97 -18.02 1.78
C SER A 206 -6.47 -17.69 1.91
N TYR A 207 -6.13 -16.46 2.33
CA TYR A 207 -4.76 -15.96 2.37
C TYR A 207 -4.50 -15.32 3.73
N THR A 208 -4.03 -16.12 4.69
CA THR A 208 -3.73 -15.65 6.06
C THR A 208 -2.73 -14.50 6.09
N GLU A 209 -1.81 -14.48 5.13
CA GLU A 209 -0.78 -13.46 4.95
C GLU A 209 -1.39 -12.11 4.58
N VAL A 210 -2.41 -12.10 3.72
CA VAL A 210 -3.17 -10.89 3.38
C VAL A 210 -3.92 -10.38 4.60
N GLN A 211 -4.56 -11.27 5.37
CA GLN A 211 -5.27 -10.89 6.59
C GLN A 211 -4.32 -10.30 7.63
N THR A 212 -3.15 -10.90 7.82
CA THR A 212 -2.11 -10.40 8.72
C THR A 212 -1.59 -9.05 8.25
N MET A 213 -1.28 -8.88 6.96
CA MET A 213 -0.83 -7.60 6.41
C MET A 213 -1.89 -6.51 6.62
N TYR A 214 -3.14 -6.79 6.26
CA TYR A 214 -4.25 -5.85 6.38
C TYR A 214 -4.51 -5.44 7.84
N THR A 215 -4.50 -6.42 8.76
CA THR A 215 -4.74 -6.18 10.20
C THR A 215 -3.57 -5.44 10.85
N SER A 216 -2.33 -5.87 10.58
CA SER A 216 -1.13 -5.24 11.15
C SER A 216 -0.90 -3.82 10.64
N ALA A 217 -1.39 -3.52 9.43
CA ALA A 217 -1.41 -2.18 8.88
C ALA A 217 -2.55 -1.29 9.42
N ASP A 218 -3.43 -1.81 10.28
CA ASP A 218 -4.63 -1.13 10.75
C ASP A 218 -5.49 -0.58 9.58
N CYS A 219 -5.69 -1.40 8.55
CA CYS A 219 -6.34 -0.93 7.33
C CYS A 219 -7.80 -0.52 7.52
N ASP A 220 -8.48 -1.07 8.52
CA ASP A 220 -9.86 -0.71 8.85
C ASP A 220 -10.02 0.78 9.18
N THR A 221 -9.06 1.37 9.91
CA THR A 221 -9.11 2.81 10.24
C THR A 221 -8.73 3.68 9.04
N LYS A 222 -7.85 3.17 8.17
CA LYS A 222 -7.35 3.86 6.98
C LYS A 222 -8.31 3.82 5.78
N LEU A 223 -9.25 2.88 5.75
CA LEU A 223 -10.21 2.72 4.64
C LEU A 223 -11.12 3.94 4.45
N CYS A 224 -11.47 4.63 5.54
CA CYS A 224 -12.29 5.84 5.41
C CYS A 224 -11.59 6.91 4.57
N THR A 225 -10.29 7.14 4.78
CA THR A 225 -9.49 8.07 3.99
C THR A 225 -9.47 7.67 2.52
N TYR A 226 -9.32 6.37 2.25
CA TYR A 226 -9.37 5.84 0.90
C TYR A 226 -10.71 6.11 0.20
N PHE A 227 -11.81 5.76 0.86
CA PHE A 227 -13.15 5.93 0.30
C PHE A 227 -13.50 7.40 0.07
N ARG A 228 -13.04 8.31 0.94
CA ARG A 228 -13.16 9.76 0.71
C ARG A 228 -12.44 10.17 -0.57
N HIS A 229 -11.19 9.77 -0.72
CA HIS A 229 -10.36 10.19 -1.84
C HIS A 229 -10.87 9.62 -3.16
N LYS A 230 -11.10 8.30 -3.22
CA LYS A 230 -11.49 7.62 -4.45
C LYS A 230 -12.93 7.91 -4.86
N TYR A 231 -13.85 7.92 -3.89
CA TYR A 231 -15.29 7.95 -4.17
C TYR A 231 -15.96 9.28 -3.80
N ASN A 232 -15.23 10.24 -3.25
CA ASN A 232 -15.78 11.50 -2.75
C ASN A 232 -16.93 11.28 -1.73
N ALA A 233 -16.88 10.19 -0.97
CA ALA A 233 -17.83 9.92 0.10
C ALA A 233 -17.54 10.86 1.27
N THR A 234 -18.52 11.63 1.75
CA THR A 234 -18.33 12.63 2.82
C THR A 234 -19.16 12.37 4.06
N GLY A 235 -20.01 11.34 4.05
CA GLY A 235 -20.80 10.94 5.20
C GLY A 235 -22.03 10.10 4.84
N PRO A 236 -22.84 9.70 5.82
CA PRO A 236 -24.06 8.93 5.58
C PRO A 236 -25.01 9.72 4.68
N GLY A 237 -25.49 9.09 3.61
CA GLY A 237 -26.33 9.75 2.60
C GLY A 237 -25.57 10.68 1.64
N LYS A 238 -24.26 10.87 1.83
CA LYS A 238 -23.37 11.63 0.93
C LYS A 238 -22.27 10.72 0.40
N TRP A 239 -22.69 9.76 -0.40
CA TRP A 239 -21.85 8.65 -0.86
C TRP A 239 -20.91 8.99 -2.02
N GLY A 240 -21.12 10.13 -2.70
CA GLY A 240 -20.38 10.43 -3.93
C GLY A 240 -20.58 9.33 -4.96
N THR A 241 -19.50 8.73 -5.45
CA THR A 241 -19.50 7.57 -6.37
C THR A 241 -19.27 6.23 -5.65
N LEU A 242 -19.42 6.18 -4.32
CA LEU A 242 -19.19 4.96 -3.54
C LEU A 242 -20.22 3.88 -3.91
N PRO A 243 -19.77 2.69 -4.36
CA PRO A 243 -20.68 1.62 -4.75
C PRO A 243 -21.62 1.24 -3.61
N THR A 244 -22.90 0.95 -3.92
CA THR A 244 -23.92 0.59 -2.93
C THR A 244 -23.51 -0.57 -2.03
N ALA A 245 -22.76 -1.54 -2.56
CA ALA A 245 -22.24 -2.67 -1.80
C ALA A 245 -21.22 -2.28 -0.71
N VAL A 246 -20.55 -1.13 -0.83
CA VAL A 246 -19.50 -0.66 0.10
C VAL A 246 -20.05 0.29 1.17
N GLN A 247 -21.21 0.91 0.93
CA GLN A 247 -21.85 1.86 1.86
C GLN A 247 -22.12 1.30 3.28
N PRO A 248 -22.52 0.02 3.47
CA PRO A 248 -22.64 -0.56 4.79
C PRO A 248 -21.31 -0.58 5.54
N GLY A 249 -20.22 -0.89 4.83
CA GLY A 249 -18.87 -0.93 5.39
C GLY A 249 -18.40 0.44 5.86
N TRP A 250 -18.64 1.49 5.07
CA TRP A 250 -18.38 2.88 5.47
C TRP A 250 -19.11 3.25 6.77
N THR A 251 -20.39 2.87 6.88
CA THR A 251 -21.20 3.18 8.06
C THR A 251 -20.70 2.42 9.29
N ALA A 252 -20.40 1.14 9.13
CA ALA A 252 -19.84 0.29 10.20
C ALA A 252 -18.44 0.76 10.65
N ALA A 253 -17.67 1.37 9.73
CA ALA A 253 -16.38 1.98 10.04
C ALA A 253 -16.48 3.31 10.80
N ASN A 254 -17.70 3.83 10.97
CA ASN A 254 -17.94 5.15 11.54
C ASN A 254 -17.08 6.24 10.88
N CYS A 255 -16.92 6.17 9.55
CA CYS A 255 -16.16 7.15 8.77
C CYS A 255 -16.73 8.58 8.84
N THR A 256 -17.84 8.77 9.55
CA THR A 256 -18.57 10.03 9.76
C THR A 256 -17.85 10.97 10.73
N SER A 257 -17.02 10.44 11.63
CA SER A 257 -16.32 11.21 12.67
C SER A 257 -14.94 11.70 12.26
N ILE A 258 -14.47 11.40 11.05
CA ILE A 258 -13.18 11.90 10.55
C ILE A 258 -13.40 13.34 10.09
N ASN A 259 -13.44 14.24 11.07
CA ASN A 259 -13.78 15.64 10.88
C ASN A 259 -12.61 16.50 10.34
N SER A 260 -11.49 15.90 9.95
CA SER A 260 -10.31 16.69 9.62
C SER A 260 -9.74 16.33 8.25
N VAL A 261 -9.76 17.36 7.38
CA VAL A 261 -8.89 17.47 6.21
C VAL A 261 -7.40 17.44 6.62
N CYS A 262 -7.09 17.60 7.91
CA CYS A 262 -5.74 17.72 8.44
C CYS A 262 -4.96 16.41 8.58
N GLU A 263 -5.59 15.25 8.81
CA GLU A 263 -4.87 13.96 8.75
C GLU A 263 -4.45 13.60 7.31
N MET A 264 -5.17 14.16 6.33
CA MET A 264 -5.01 13.90 4.90
C MET A 264 -3.70 14.47 4.31
N LEU A 265 -3.16 15.53 4.90
CA LEU A 265 -2.03 16.29 4.34
C LEU A 265 -0.66 15.79 4.83
N MET A 266 -0.61 15.07 5.95
CA MET A 266 0.67 14.57 6.47
C MET A 266 1.13 13.26 5.82
N SER A 267 0.25 12.54 5.09
CA SER A 267 0.63 11.31 4.40
C SER A 267 0.94 11.49 2.91
N GLU A 268 0.57 12.60 2.28
CA GLU A 268 0.74 12.82 0.84
C GLU A 268 1.42 14.16 0.55
N HIS A 269 2.75 14.11 0.49
CA HIS A 269 3.67 14.98 -0.28
C HIS A 269 3.58 16.52 -0.18
N PHE A 270 2.74 17.11 0.67
CA PHE A 270 2.67 18.57 0.84
C PHE A 270 2.81 19.01 2.30
N MET A 271 3.88 19.76 2.59
CA MET A 271 4.02 20.49 3.84
C MET A 271 3.13 21.74 3.82
N VAL A 272 2.13 21.80 4.68
CA VAL A 272 1.38 23.04 4.95
C VAL A 272 2.09 23.79 6.07
N THR A 273 2.70 24.92 5.75
CA THR A 273 3.32 25.81 6.74
C THR A 273 2.35 26.93 7.14
N PRO A 274 2.10 27.18 8.44
CA PRO A 274 1.50 28.43 8.85
C PRO A 274 2.52 29.55 8.64
N TYR A 275 2.09 30.65 8.00
CA TYR A 275 2.89 31.84 7.74
C TYR A 275 3.94 31.75 6.62
N VAL A 276 3.49 31.92 5.38
CA VAL A 276 4.34 32.42 4.29
C VAL A 276 3.72 33.72 3.81
N ALA A 277 4.47 34.82 3.83
CA ALA A 277 4.05 36.06 3.18
C ALA A 277 4.23 35.87 1.66
N TYR A 278 3.13 35.77 0.92
CA TYR A 278 3.15 35.54 -0.53
C TYR A 278 3.24 36.87 -1.30
N TYR A 279 4.29 37.04 -2.12
CA TYR A 279 4.44 38.16 -3.06
C TYR A 279 4.28 37.74 -4.54
N GLY A 280 3.60 36.61 -4.80
CA GLY A 280 3.27 36.15 -6.15
C GLY A 280 1.90 36.62 -6.65
N GLY A 281 1.78 36.81 -7.97
CA GLY A 281 0.50 37.09 -8.61
C GLY A 281 -0.54 36.01 -8.30
N SER A 282 -1.74 36.43 -7.91
CA SER A 282 -2.88 35.52 -7.75
C SER A 282 -3.33 35.04 -9.12
N ILE A 283 -3.45 33.71 -9.30
CA ILE A 283 -4.01 33.16 -10.54
C ILE A 283 -5.53 33.30 -10.51
N ALA A 284 -6.16 32.82 -9.43
CA ALA A 284 -7.59 32.93 -9.17
C ALA A 284 -7.90 32.53 -7.72
N THR A 285 -9.03 33.03 -7.18
CA THR A 285 -9.52 32.72 -5.83
C THR A 285 -10.83 31.94 -5.92
N PHE A 286 -10.95 30.84 -5.18
CA PHE A 286 -12.14 29.99 -5.17
C PHE A 286 -12.68 29.82 -3.77
N SER A 287 -14.00 29.95 -3.64
CA SER A 287 -14.74 29.59 -2.44
C SER A 287 -15.80 28.52 -2.78
N PRO A 288 -15.89 27.42 -2.03
CA PRO A 288 -15.06 27.03 -0.88
C PRO A 288 -13.63 26.55 -1.27
N ASN A 289 -12.69 26.67 -0.33
CA ASN A 289 -11.24 26.36 -0.49
C ASN A 289 -10.94 24.99 -1.13
N ILE A 290 -11.84 24.01 -1.00
CA ILE A 290 -11.68 22.67 -1.56
C ILE A 290 -11.59 22.67 -3.10
N TYR A 291 -12.24 23.62 -3.78
CA TYR A 291 -12.16 23.75 -5.23
C TYR A 291 -10.86 24.38 -5.71
N ALA A 292 -10.20 25.19 -4.87
CA ALA A 292 -8.91 25.77 -5.21
C ALA A 292 -7.82 24.69 -5.30
N LEU A 293 -7.83 23.68 -4.43
CA LEU A 293 -6.79 22.65 -4.43
C LEU A 293 -6.85 21.73 -5.67
N ASP A 294 -8.04 21.23 -6.02
CA ASP A 294 -8.24 20.43 -7.24
C ASP A 294 -7.82 21.21 -8.51
N LYS A 295 -8.11 22.52 -8.55
CA LYS A 295 -7.69 23.40 -9.64
C LYS A 295 -6.19 23.66 -9.65
N CYS A 296 -5.54 23.69 -8.48
CA CYS A 296 -4.09 23.83 -8.39
C CYS A 296 -3.37 22.60 -8.94
N ILE A 297 -3.80 21.40 -8.51
CA ILE A 297 -3.23 20.13 -8.96
C ILE A 297 -3.32 19.96 -10.49
N LYS A 298 -4.41 20.46 -11.08
CA LYS A 298 -4.65 20.40 -12.54
C LYS A 298 -4.02 21.55 -13.32
N SER A 299 -3.45 22.55 -12.66
CA SER A 299 -2.86 23.73 -13.27
C SER A 299 -1.35 23.58 -13.33
N THR A 300 -0.76 23.66 -14.53
CA THR A 300 0.70 23.70 -14.70
C THR A 300 1.34 24.93 -14.05
N ASP A 301 0.53 25.97 -13.87
CA ASP A 301 0.98 27.26 -13.40
C ASP A 301 0.73 27.42 -11.90
N CYS A 302 0.09 26.47 -11.20
CA CYS A 302 -0.17 26.62 -9.77
C CYS A 302 0.86 25.87 -8.92
N MET A 303 1.51 26.59 -8.02
CA MET A 303 2.52 26.06 -7.12
C MET A 303 2.05 25.98 -5.66
N ALA A 304 1.03 26.75 -5.27
CA ALA A 304 0.45 26.70 -3.93
C ALA A 304 -1.00 27.22 -3.88
N VAL A 305 -1.71 26.86 -2.81
CA VAL A 305 -3.03 27.39 -2.45
C VAL A 305 -2.95 27.99 -1.05
N ASP A 306 -3.34 29.26 -0.89
CA ASP A 306 -3.39 29.90 0.41
C ASP A 306 -4.66 29.56 1.20
N GLN A 307 -4.70 29.97 2.48
CA GLN A 307 -5.84 29.71 3.38
C GLN A 307 -7.15 30.37 2.92
N GLY A 308 -7.11 31.30 1.97
CA GLY A 308 -8.28 31.93 1.37
C GLY A 308 -8.75 31.26 0.08
N GLY A 309 -8.15 30.14 -0.33
CA GLY A 309 -8.50 29.44 -1.56
C GLY A 309 -7.95 30.11 -2.82
N THR A 310 -6.87 30.90 -2.68
CA THR A 310 -6.22 31.54 -3.83
C THR A 310 -5.08 30.68 -4.36
N LEU A 311 -5.16 30.34 -5.65
CA LEU A 311 -4.09 29.71 -6.42
C LEU A 311 -2.94 30.70 -6.64
N ARG A 312 -1.70 30.27 -6.40
CA ARG A 312 -0.50 31.08 -6.59
C ARG A 312 0.42 30.45 -7.63
N SER A 313 0.90 31.27 -8.57
CA SER A 313 1.75 30.78 -9.66
C SER A 313 3.24 30.79 -9.42
N ASN A 314 3.68 31.40 -8.32
CA ASN A 314 5.07 31.42 -7.91
C ASN A 314 5.13 31.30 -6.39
N VAL A 315 5.93 30.36 -5.89
CA VAL A 315 6.29 30.24 -4.47
C VAL A 315 7.77 30.54 -4.39
N PHE A 316 8.12 31.79 -4.08
CA PHE A 316 9.51 32.12 -3.78
C PHE A 316 9.75 31.87 -2.29
N PRO A 317 10.72 31.00 -1.90
CA PRO A 317 11.31 31.13 -0.59
C PRO A 317 11.97 32.51 -0.51
N LEU A 318 11.77 33.22 0.59
CA LEU A 318 12.34 34.55 0.81
C LEU A 318 13.84 34.53 0.50
N THR A 319 14.25 35.22 -0.55
CA THR A 319 15.65 35.57 -0.82
C THR A 319 15.72 37.05 -1.10
N GLN A 320 16.39 37.81 -0.22
CA GLN A 320 17.28 38.93 -0.56
C GLN A 320 18.33 39.01 0.56
N SER A 321 19.59 38.65 0.31
CA SER A 321 20.64 39.51 -0.25
C SER A 321 21.84 38.66 -0.73
N PRO A 322 22.68 39.11 -1.68
CA PRO A 322 23.59 38.23 -2.41
C PRO A 322 24.90 38.03 -1.65
N ARG A 323 25.10 36.85 -1.08
CA ARG A 323 26.41 36.19 -1.00
C ARG A 323 26.23 34.70 -1.27
N THR A 324 26.78 34.29 -2.40
CA THR A 324 27.16 32.93 -2.83
C THR A 324 26.73 31.77 -1.91
N SER A 325 25.75 31.01 -2.37
CA SER A 325 25.24 29.78 -1.75
C SER A 325 26.21 28.60 -1.93
N THR A 326 26.77 28.11 -0.82
CA THR A 326 27.37 26.75 -0.70
C THR A 326 27.28 26.23 0.75
N THR A 327 26.28 26.65 1.52
CA THR A 327 26.26 26.39 2.98
C THR A 327 25.28 25.26 3.31
N CYS A 328 25.75 24.26 4.04
CA CYS A 328 24.97 23.13 4.52
C CYS A 328 24.57 23.34 6.00
N MET A 329 23.39 22.85 6.40
CA MET A 329 22.93 22.87 7.80
C MET A 329 22.86 21.46 8.37
N TYR A 330 23.37 21.30 9.59
CA TYR A 330 23.43 20.03 10.30
C TYR A 330 22.50 20.11 11.52
N ILE A 331 21.51 19.22 11.57
CA ILE A 331 20.54 19.12 12.67
C ILE A 331 20.85 17.87 13.48
N ARG A 332 20.85 17.94 14.81
CA ARG A 332 21.11 16.74 15.63
C ARG A 332 20.03 15.68 15.39
N ASN A 333 20.41 14.51 14.87
CA ASN A 333 19.49 13.40 14.58
C ASN A 333 20.07 12.05 15.02
N THR A 334 19.21 11.22 15.61
CA THR A 334 19.50 9.88 16.13
C THR A 334 19.38 8.78 15.06
N GLY A 335 19.69 9.02 13.78
CA GLY A 335 19.70 7.95 12.79
C GLY A 335 20.12 8.30 11.34
N GLY A 336 21.27 7.75 10.92
CA GLY A 336 21.41 7.00 9.66
C GLY A 336 21.61 7.71 8.30
N CYS A 337 22.68 8.50 8.10
CA CYS A 337 23.32 8.88 6.81
C CYS A 337 24.69 9.57 7.07
N PRO A 338 25.61 9.76 6.09
CA PRO A 338 27.05 9.93 6.34
C PRO A 338 27.40 11.11 7.27
N PHE A 339 28.30 10.84 8.23
CA PHE A 339 28.14 11.28 9.62
C PHE A 339 29.11 12.39 10.06
N VAL A 340 28.55 13.48 10.60
CA VAL A 340 29.05 14.01 11.88
C VAL A 340 28.28 13.26 12.96
N THR A 341 28.95 12.55 13.86
CA THR A 341 28.29 11.65 14.83
C THR A 341 27.19 12.39 15.59
N ASN A 342 25.95 11.88 15.51
CA ASN A 342 24.71 12.43 16.07
C ASN A 342 24.02 13.58 15.30
N TYR A 343 24.40 13.89 14.04
CA TYR A 343 23.77 14.94 13.24
C TYR A 343 23.34 14.46 11.84
N LEU A 344 22.18 14.92 11.36
CA LEU A 344 21.61 14.82 10.01
C LEU A 344 21.98 16.06 9.19
N LEU A 345 22.50 15.85 7.99
CA LEU A 345 22.80 16.90 7.02
C LEU A 345 21.56 17.25 6.18
N ILE A 346 21.24 18.54 6.10
CA ILE A 346 20.32 19.12 5.14
C ILE A 346 21.09 20.10 4.26
N ALA A 347 21.23 19.76 2.98
CA ALA A 347 21.92 20.62 2.02
C ALA A 347 21.11 21.90 1.74
N ASP A 348 21.84 22.99 1.45
CA ASP A 348 21.30 24.27 0.95
C ASP A 348 20.21 24.92 1.81
N SER A 349 20.20 24.63 3.11
CA SER A 349 19.27 25.19 4.07
C SER A 349 20.04 26.02 5.10
N ASP A 350 19.64 27.27 5.30
CA ASP A 350 20.04 28.14 6.40
C ASP A 350 18.86 29.05 6.72
N HIS A 351 18.61 29.33 7.99
CA HIS A 351 17.59 30.27 8.41
C HIS A 351 18.21 31.40 9.23
N SER A 352 17.80 32.64 8.94
CA SER A 352 18.27 33.83 9.65
C SER A 352 17.39 34.12 10.87
N GLY A 353 18.01 34.55 11.98
CA GLY A 353 17.29 35.15 13.11
C GLY A 353 17.48 34.47 14.47
N ASP A 354 18.25 33.40 14.54
CA ASP A 354 18.39 32.56 15.75
C ASP A 354 19.85 32.13 16.03
N THR A 355 20.82 32.77 15.35
CA THR A 355 22.25 32.49 15.52
C THR A 355 22.71 32.85 16.92
N ILE A 356 23.26 31.88 17.66
CA ILE A 356 23.79 32.05 19.03
C ILE A 356 25.05 32.93 19.01
N ASN A 357 25.91 32.71 18.02
CA ASN A 357 27.23 33.34 17.93
C ASN A 357 27.28 34.32 16.76
N ALA A 358 26.56 35.43 16.84
CA ALA A 358 26.63 36.46 15.82
C ALA A 358 28.00 37.18 15.85
N GLY A 359 28.98 36.68 15.10
CA GLY A 359 30.20 37.44 14.78
C GLY A 359 31.52 36.67 14.68
N VAL A 360 31.62 35.42 15.14
CA VAL A 360 32.83 34.61 14.97
C VAL A 360 32.45 33.15 14.64
N PRO A 361 32.70 32.70 13.41
CA PRO A 361 32.59 31.29 13.02
C PRO A 361 33.35 30.36 13.96
N SER A 362 32.69 29.32 14.48
CA SER A 362 33.37 28.26 15.22
C SER A 362 34.29 27.45 14.31
N ILE A 363 35.46 27.07 14.83
CA ILE A 363 36.41 26.15 14.16
C ILE A 363 35.94 24.69 14.30
N ASP A 364 35.19 24.37 15.35
CA ASP A 364 34.55 23.06 15.58
C ASP A 364 33.10 23.26 16.04
N PRO A 365 32.20 23.62 15.11
CA PRO A 365 30.82 23.96 15.44
C PRO A 365 30.05 22.79 16.06
N ALA A 366 30.49 21.55 15.86
CA ALA A 366 29.86 20.40 16.48
C ALA A 366 30.18 20.29 17.97
N ALA A 367 31.45 20.49 18.34
CA ALA A 367 31.88 20.53 19.74
C ALA A 367 31.29 21.73 20.48
N ASP A 368 31.33 22.91 19.84
CA ASP A 368 30.78 24.13 20.44
C ASP A 368 29.26 24.02 20.61
N CYS A 369 28.53 23.48 19.62
CA CYS A 369 27.10 23.22 19.75
C CYS A 369 26.77 22.20 20.85
N ALA A 370 27.62 21.19 21.06
CA ALA A 370 27.42 20.23 22.15
C ALA A 370 27.68 20.85 23.54
N SER A 371 28.53 21.89 23.62
CA SER A 371 28.84 22.60 24.85
C SER A 371 27.84 23.70 25.19
N GLU A 372 27.14 24.24 24.19
CA GLU A 372 26.11 25.26 24.36
C GLU A 372 24.73 24.65 24.57
N SER A 373 24.20 24.82 25.79
CA SER A 373 22.92 24.20 26.19
C SER A 373 21.71 24.60 25.34
N THR A 374 21.79 25.73 24.63
CA THR A 374 20.74 26.22 23.74
C THR A 374 21.00 25.87 22.27
N CYS A 375 22.18 25.35 21.94
CA CYS A 375 22.52 25.01 20.56
C CYS A 375 21.91 23.67 20.15
N THR A 376 21.27 23.68 19.00
CA THR A 376 20.48 22.55 18.52
C THR A 376 20.75 22.23 17.03
N ALA A 377 21.35 23.17 16.29
CA ALA A 377 21.89 22.98 14.95
C ALA A 377 23.10 23.88 14.71
N PHE A 378 23.88 23.60 13.67
CA PHE A 378 24.96 24.48 13.20
C PHE A 378 25.14 24.41 11.68
N THR A 379 25.73 25.46 11.10
CA THR A 379 26.02 25.53 9.66
C THR A 379 27.45 25.08 9.37
N SER A 380 27.72 24.70 8.11
CA SER A 380 29.08 24.40 7.65
C SER A 380 30.06 25.58 7.78
N ASN A 381 29.53 26.80 7.93
CA ASN A 381 30.33 28.01 8.09
C ASN A 381 30.59 28.35 9.56
N GLY A 382 30.25 27.47 10.50
CA GLY A 382 30.59 27.63 11.92
C GLY A 382 29.55 28.39 12.75
N ASP A 383 28.37 28.71 12.20
CA ASP A 383 27.32 29.40 12.94
C ASP A 383 26.51 28.41 13.78
N LEU A 384 26.41 28.66 15.09
CA LEU A 384 25.57 27.91 16.02
C LEU A 384 24.14 28.48 16.05
N LYS A 385 23.13 27.62 16.14
CA LYS A 385 21.71 27.98 16.03
C LYS A 385 20.92 27.55 17.27
N THR A 386 20.09 28.44 17.82
CA THR A 386 19.28 28.17 19.02
C THR A 386 18.04 27.32 18.73
N MET A 387 17.56 27.32 17.49
CA MET A 387 16.34 26.59 17.14
C MET A 387 16.60 25.47 16.12
N SER A 388 16.68 24.23 16.59
CA SER A 388 16.43 23.05 15.76
C SER A 388 14.92 22.90 15.67
N TYR A 389 14.31 23.69 14.80
CA TYR A 389 13.18 23.15 14.09
C TYR A 389 13.72 22.57 12.78
N PRO A 390 13.93 21.24 12.65
CA PRO A 390 13.18 20.63 11.58
C PRO A 390 11.71 20.94 11.90
N VAL A 391 10.95 21.52 10.98
CA VAL A 391 9.52 21.75 11.21
C VAL A 391 8.83 20.40 11.40
N PHE A 392 8.80 19.87 12.62
CA PHE A 392 7.92 18.80 13.08
C PHE A 392 7.86 18.84 14.61
N HIS A 393 6.75 19.35 15.16
CA HIS A 393 6.12 18.79 16.37
C HIS A 393 4.63 19.15 16.44
N HIS A 394 3.89 18.21 17.01
CA HIS A 394 2.43 18.12 17.10
C HIS A 394 1.74 19.14 18.04
N LEU A 395 0.45 19.35 17.71
CA LEU A 395 -0.73 19.74 18.53
C LEU A 395 -0.85 21.19 19.04
N ALA A 396 -1.73 21.97 18.40
CA ALA A 396 -3.13 22.19 18.82
C ALA A 396 -3.79 23.22 17.89
N LEU A 397 -4.90 22.87 17.23
CA LEU A 397 -5.83 23.86 16.68
C LEU A 397 -7.18 23.70 17.36
N VAL A 398 -7.69 24.80 17.90
CA VAL A 398 -9.01 24.90 18.53
C VAL A 398 -10.07 24.71 17.45
N CYS A 399 -10.91 23.70 17.63
CA CYS A 399 -12.11 23.46 16.82
C CYS A 399 -13.23 24.43 17.22
N THR A 400 -13.93 25.01 16.25
CA THR A 400 -15.33 25.42 16.43
C THR A 400 -16.25 24.35 15.88
#